data_AF-A0A246F574-F1
#
_entry.id   AF-A0A246F574-F1
#
_cell.length_a   1.000
_cell.length_b   1.000
_cell.length_c   1.000
_cell.angle_alpha   90.00
_cell.angle_beta   90.00
_cell.angle_gamma   90.00
#
_symmetry.space_group_name_H-M   'P 1'
#
loop_
_entity.id
_entity.type
_entity.pdbx_description
1 polymer ?
#
loop_
_entity_poly.entity_id
_entity_poly.type
_entity_poly.pdbx_seq_one_letter_code
_entity_poly.pdbx_strand_id
1 'polypeptide(L)'
;VPADKALDQGEHDFTVKAEDPAGNISPASDAYPINIDTTAPSVPTIDSIVDNDDPAHLIDVPKDGDTNDTTPVINGGGAEPGDIIHVIDNGTEIGSTV
;
A
#
# COMPACT_ATOMS: atom_id res chain seq x y z
N VAL A 1 -6.97 -10.12 28.54
CA VAL A 1 -6.14 -10.44 27.35
C VAL A 1 -4.71 -10.56 27.84
N PRO A 2 -4.03 -11.71 27.73
CA PRO A 2 -2.61 -11.73 28.09
C PRO A 2 -1.89 -10.80 27.10
N ALA A 3 -1.15 -9.83 27.63
CA ALA A 3 -0.74 -8.63 26.92
C ALA A 3 0.39 -8.80 25.89
N ASP A 4 0.78 -10.03 25.50
CA ASP A 4 2.06 -10.24 24.78
C ASP A 4 1.95 -10.99 23.45
N LYS A 5 0.76 -11.06 22.82
CA LYS A 5 0.67 -11.53 21.43
C LYS A 5 -0.17 -10.58 20.57
N ALA A 6 0.48 -9.99 19.58
CA ALA A 6 -0.20 -9.36 18.47
C ALA A 6 -1.09 -10.39 17.76
N LEU A 7 -2.20 -9.92 17.19
CA LEU A 7 -3.03 -10.75 16.33
C LEU A 7 -2.35 -10.92 14.97
N ASP A 8 -2.46 -12.12 14.41
CA ASP A 8 -1.93 -12.41 13.09
C ASP A 8 -2.74 -11.68 11.99
N GLN A 9 -2.19 -11.58 10.79
CA GLN A 9 -2.88 -11.04 9.61
C GLN A 9 -4.20 -11.80 9.34
N GLY A 10 -5.22 -11.08 8.90
CA GLY A 10 -6.47 -11.65 8.42
C GLY A 10 -7.68 -11.34 9.29
N GLU A 11 -8.78 -12.06 9.07
CA GLU A 11 -10.04 -11.82 9.75
C GLU A 11 -10.07 -12.44 11.15
N HIS A 12 -10.52 -11.66 12.13
CA HIS A 12 -10.75 -12.06 13.51
C HIS A 12 -12.15 -11.69 13.95
N ASP A 13 -12.90 -12.68 14.42
CA ASP A 13 -14.25 -12.48 14.97
C ASP A 13 -14.19 -12.18 16.46
N PHE A 14 -14.70 -11.01 16.85
CA PHE A 14 -14.79 -10.61 18.25
C PHE A 14 -16.22 -10.78 18.77
N THR A 15 -16.33 -11.26 20.00
CA THR A 15 -17.58 -11.30 20.75
C THR A 15 -17.37 -10.72 22.14
N VAL A 16 -18.44 -10.20 22.73
CA VAL A 16 -18.42 -9.65 24.09
C VAL A 16 -19.43 -10.38 24.98
N LYS A 17 -19.12 -10.49 26.27
CA LYS A 17 -20.02 -10.94 27.33
C LYS A 17 -20.03 -9.88 28.43
N ALA A 18 -21.19 -9.66 29.04
CA ALA A 18 -21.34 -8.78 30.18
C ALA A 18 -21.42 -9.60 31.47
N GLU A 19 -20.83 -9.10 32.55
CA GLU A 19 -20.93 -9.66 33.90
C GLU A 19 -21.50 -8.59 34.83
N ASP A 20 -22.53 -8.94 35.60
CA ASP A 20 -23.10 -8.03 36.62
C ASP A 20 -22.30 -8.08 37.95
N PRO A 21 -22.53 -7.17 38.91
CA PRO A 21 -21.82 -7.18 40.19
C PRO A 21 -22.05 -8.42 41.06
N ALA A 22 -23.09 -9.21 40.77
CA ALA A 22 -23.37 -10.47 41.45
C ALA A 22 -22.68 -11.68 40.79
N GLY A 23 -22.01 -11.47 39.65
CA GLY A 23 -21.26 -12.49 38.90
C GLY A 23 -22.08 -13.22 37.83
N ASN A 24 -23.26 -12.71 37.45
CA ASN A 24 -24.04 -13.31 36.36
C ASN A 24 -23.48 -12.88 35.00
N ILE A 25 -23.16 -13.85 34.14
CA ILE A 25 -22.57 -13.63 32.82
C ILE A 25 -23.64 -13.79 31.72
N SER A 26 -23.70 -12.85 30.79
CA SER A 26 -24.61 -12.90 29.63
C SER A 26 -24.20 -13.97 28.60
N PRO A 27 -25.09 -14.36 27.67
CA PRO A 27 -24.67 -14.94 26.39
C PRO A 27 -23.67 -14.03 25.66
N ALA A 28 -22.88 -14.61 24.76
CA ALA A 28 -22.02 -13.84 23.87
C ALA A 28 -22.86 -13.01 22.89
N SER A 29 -22.34 -11.85 22.49
CA SER A 29 -22.88 -11.09 21.35
C SER A 29 -22.74 -11.87 20.03
N ASP A 30 -23.39 -11.37 18.99
CA ASP A 30 -23.04 -11.73 17.62
C ASP A 30 -21.56 -11.41 17.34
N ALA A 31 -20.95 -12.16 16.44
CA ALA A 31 -19.56 -11.97 16.02
C ALA A 31 -19.42 -10.67 15.22
N TYR A 32 -18.36 -9.91 15.51
CA TYR A 32 -17.96 -8.74 14.76
C TYR A 32 -16.60 -8.99 14.09
N PRO A 33 -16.53 -9.10 12.75
CA PRO A 33 -15.29 -9.38 12.05
C PRO A 33 -14.41 -8.13 11.98
N ILE A 34 -13.14 -8.28 12.32
CA ILE A 34 -12.11 -7.26 12.14
C ILE A 34 -10.99 -7.87 11.33
N ASN A 35 -10.66 -7.24 10.19
CA ASN A 35 -9.50 -7.62 9.40
C ASN A 35 -8.27 -6.86 9.90
N ILE A 36 -7.30 -7.61 10.41
CA ILE A 36 -6.00 -7.09 10.81
C ILE A 36 -5.10 -7.09 9.58
N ASP A 37 -4.70 -5.88 9.17
CA ASP A 37 -3.69 -5.67 8.15
C ASP A 37 -2.46 -4.98 8.73
N THR A 38 -1.35 -5.69 8.73
CA THR A 38 -0.03 -5.24 9.20
C THR A 38 1.04 -5.37 8.12
N THR A 39 0.65 -5.74 6.90
CA THR A 39 1.59 -5.88 5.79
C THR A 39 1.92 -4.49 5.27
N ALA A 40 3.19 -4.11 5.30
CA ALA A 40 3.60 -2.86 4.67
C ALA A 40 3.53 -3.01 3.14
N PRO A 41 3.20 -1.93 2.41
CA PRO A 41 3.30 -1.94 0.96
C PRO A 41 4.68 -2.37 0.47
N SER A 42 4.71 -3.03 -0.69
CA SER A 42 5.98 -3.35 -1.33
C SER A 42 6.67 -2.08 -1.83
N VAL A 43 8.01 -2.09 -1.85
CA VAL A 43 8.76 -0.96 -2.42
C VAL A 43 8.41 -0.85 -3.90
N PRO A 44 7.95 0.34 -4.38
CA PRO A 44 7.65 0.50 -5.79
C PRO A 44 8.91 0.41 -6.63
N THR A 45 8.74 -0.02 -7.87
CA THR A 45 9.80 -0.24 -8.86
C THR A 45 9.61 0.70 -10.04
N ILE A 46 10.71 1.02 -10.72
CA ILE A 46 10.68 1.65 -12.03
C ILE A 46 10.96 0.53 -13.04
N ASP A 47 9.95 0.21 -13.84
CA ASP A 47 10.02 -0.86 -14.84
C ASP A 47 10.58 -0.35 -16.16
N SER A 48 10.14 0.85 -16.58
CA SER A 48 10.67 1.53 -17.76
C SER A 48 10.51 3.05 -17.68
N ILE A 49 11.38 3.74 -18.40
CA ILE A 49 11.26 5.15 -18.71
C ILE A 49 11.19 5.25 -20.23
N VAL A 50 10.19 5.95 -20.75
CA VAL A 50 9.94 6.10 -22.18
C VAL A 50 10.06 7.58 -22.55
N ASP A 51 10.96 7.86 -23.48
CA ASP A 51 11.03 9.13 -24.21
C ASP A 51 9.85 9.18 -25.19
N ASN A 52 9.01 10.20 -25.02
CA ASN A 52 7.81 10.45 -25.81
C ASN A 52 7.83 11.78 -26.57
N ASP A 53 9.00 12.41 -26.73
CA ASP A 53 9.14 13.72 -27.41
C ASP A 53 8.62 13.67 -28.86
N ASP A 54 8.73 12.50 -29.50
CA ASP A 54 7.93 12.13 -30.67
C ASP A 54 6.95 10.98 -30.32
N PRO A 55 5.66 11.28 -30.10
CA PRO A 55 4.66 10.26 -29.77
C PRO A 55 4.47 9.17 -30.84
N ALA A 56 4.95 9.38 -32.08
CA ALA A 56 4.94 8.36 -33.12
C ALA A 56 6.14 7.39 -33.03
N HIS A 57 7.20 7.78 -32.30
CA HIS A 57 8.46 7.04 -32.17
C HIS A 57 8.93 7.01 -30.72
N LEU A 58 8.24 6.21 -29.90
CA LEU A 58 8.60 5.99 -28.50
C LEU A 58 9.95 5.27 -28.40
N ILE A 59 10.83 5.77 -27.51
CA ILE A 59 12.16 5.20 -27.27
C ILE A 59 12.30 4.86 -25.79
N ASP A 60 12.71 3.63 -25.47
CA ASP A 60 13.05 3.28 -24.10
C ASP A 60 14.37 3.96 -23.69
N VAL A 61 14.36 4.62 -22.54
CA VAL A 61 15.56 5.19 -21.92
C VAL A 61 16.20 4.08 -21.07
N PRO A 62 17.38 3.56 -21.45
CA PRO A 62 18.03 2.52 -20.67
C PRO A 62 18.49 3.08 -19.32
N LYS A 63 18.72 2.19 -18.35
CA LYS A 63 19.33 2.58 -17.09
C LYS A 63 20.66 3.30 -17.34
N ASP A 64 20.82 4.44 -16.66
CA ASP A 64 21.97 5.35 -16.78
C ASP A 64 22.11 5.97 -18.19
N GLY A 65 21.04 5.94 -19.00
CA GLY A 65 20.90 6.66 -20.25
C GLY A 65 20.28 8.04 -20.07
N ASP A 66 20.27 8.80 -21.16
CA ASP A 66 19.76 10.17 -21.21
C ASP A 66 18.58 10.25 -22.21
N THR A 67 17.71 11.23 -22.01
CA THR A 67 16.60 11.58 -22.90
C THR A 67 16.56 13.10 -23.12
N ASN A 68 16.08 13.54 -24.28
CA ASN A 68 15.80 14.96 -24.54
C ASN A 68 14.34 15.34 -24.24
N ASP A 69 13.50 14.37 -23.86
CA ASP A 69 12.13 14.58 -23.43
C ASP A 69 12.09 15.19 -22.03
N THR A 70 11.25 16.23 -21.87
CA THR A 70 11.05 16.92 -20.59
C THR A 70 9.87 16.37 -19.78
N THR A 71 9.09 15.46 -20.38
CA THR A 71 7.94 14.78 -19.78
C THR A 71 7.94 13.27 -20.09
N PRO A 72 9.02 12.55 -19.77
CA PRO A 72 9.11 11.12 -20.04
C PRO A 72 8.01 10.35 -19.30
N VAL A 73 7.56 9.25 -19.89
CA VAL A 73 6.61 8.35 -19.23
C VAL A 73 7.39 7.40 -18.33
N ILE A 74 7.10 7.42 -17.04
CA ILE A 74 7.66 6.49 -16.07
C ILE A 74 6.60 5.42 -15.82
N ASN A 75 6.94 4.17 -16.14
CA ASN A 75 6.12 3.00 -15.80
C ASN A 75 6.75 2.31 -14.61
N GLY A 76 5.92 1.93 -13.63
CA GLY A 76 6.37 1.26 -12.43
C GLY A 76 5.33 0.28 -11.89
N GLY A 77 5.78 -0.55 -10.95
CA GLY A 77 4.96 -1.58 -10.33
C GLY A 77 5.24 -1.73 -8.84
N GLY A 78 4.47 -2.59 -8.17
CA GLY A 78 4.66 -2.91 -6.74
C GLY A 78 3.78 -2.09 -5.78
N ALA A 79 3.00 -1.14 -6.28
CA ALA A 79 1.98 -0.43 -5.52
C ALA A 79 0.76 -1.33 -5.27
N GLU A 80 0.18 -1.25 -4.08
CA GLU A 80 -1.12 -1.83 -3.77
C GLU A 80 -2.24 -0.81 -4.06
N PRO A 81 -3.49 -1.25 -4.32
CA PRO A 81 -4.59 -0.34 -4.58
C PRO A 81 -4.81 0.65 -3.42
N GLY A 82 -4.74 1.94 -3.73
CA GLY A 82 -4.89 3.02 -2.75
C GLY A 82 -3.57 3.55 -2.19
N ASP A 83 -2.43 2.94 -2.53
CA ASP A 83 -1.12 3.53 -2.29
C ASP A 83 -0.95 4.83 -3.07
N ILE A 84 -0.16 5.74 -2.53
CA ILE A 84 0.26 6.96 -3.23
C ILE A 84 1.72 6.78 -3.64
N ILE A 85 1.96 6.81 -4.95
CA ILE A 85 3.30 6.73 -5.53
C ILE A 85 3.82 8.15 -5.74
N HIS A 86 5.00 8.43 -5.19
CA HIS A 86 5.71 9.70 -5.36
C HIS A 86 6.94 9.50 -6.24
N VAL A 87 7.11 10.37 -7.24
CA VAL A 87 8.29 10.39 -8.11
C VAL A 87 9.22 11.49 -7.61
N ILE A 88 10.47 11.12 -7.30
CA ILE A 88 11.47 12.01 -6.73
C ILE A 88 12.70 12.06 -7.64
N ASP A 89 13.09 13.26 -8.06
CA ASP A 89 14.34 13.52 -8.76
C ASP A 89 15.28 14.34 -7.87
N ASN A 90 16.48 13.82 -7.61
CA ASN A 90 17.51 14.47 -6.78
C ASN A 90 16.99 15.02 -5.43
N GLY A 91 16.06 14.30 -4.80
CA GLY A 91 15.45 14.67 -3.52
C GLY A 91 14.28 15.67 -3.62
N THR A 92 13.90 16.10 -4.82
CA THR A 92 12.71 16.92 -5.07
C THR A 92 11.59 16.06 -5.63
N GLU A 93 10.40 16.15 -5.07
CA GLU A 93 9.22 15.50 -5.64
C GLU A 93 8.80 16.21 -6.94
N ILE A 94 8.64 15.43 -8.01
CA ILE A 94 8.27 15.93 -9.34
C ILE A 94 6.89 15.46 -9.80
N GLY A 95 6.26 14.55 -9.06
CA GLY A 95 4.90 14.10 -9.33
C GLY A 95 4.42 13.01 -8.39
N SER A 96 3.12 12.74 -8.42
CA SER A 96 2.50 11.67 -7.65
C SER A 96 1.30 11.07 -8.37
N THR A 97 1.02 9.78 -8.14
CA THR A 97 -0.20 9.10 -8.61
C THR A 97 -0.76 8.16 -7.55
N VAL A 98 -1.99 7.69 -7.76
CA VAL A 98 -2.65 6.60 -7.04
C VAL A 98 -2.81 5.42 -7.99
#